data_AF-A0A9E4IWS6-F1
#
_entry.id   AF-A0A9E4IWS6-F1
#
_cell.length_a   1.000
_cell.length_b   1.000
_cell.length_c   1.000
_cell.angle_alpha   90.00
_cell.angle_beta   90.00
_cell.angle_gamma   90.00
#
_symmetry.space_group_name_H-M   'P 1'
#
loop_
_entity.id
_entity.type
_entity.pdbx_description
1 polymer ?
#
loop_
_entity_poly.entity_id
_entity_poly.type
_entity_poly.pdbx_seq_one_letter_code
_entity_poly.pdbx_strand_id
1 'polypeptide(L)' 'MQYEIKSQPSGGHWVAWLTAGGANPAGSAILVGQTREEAEAHAKLWADRLQADARLRREDS' A
#
# COMPACT_ATOMS: atom_id res chain seq x y z
N MET A 1 5.59 13.55 -1.77
CA MET A 1 4.25 12.99 -1.47
C MET A 1 4.35 12.17 -0.20
N GLN A 2 3.58 12.49 0.85
CA GLN A 2 3.50 11.66 2.06
C GLN A 2 2.49 10.54 1.81
N TYR A 3 2.94 9.30 1.97
CA TYR A 3 2.08 8.11 1.87
C TYR A 3 1.70 7.65 3.29
N GLU A 4 0.42 7.41 3.53
CA GLU A 4 -0.06 6.77 4.76
C GLU A 4 -0.26 5.27 4.51
N ILE A 5 0.20 4.44 5.43
CA ILE A 5 -0.06 3.00 5.42
C ILE A 5 -1.33 2.74 6.22
N LYS A 6 -2.31 2.08 5.61
CA LYS A 6 -3.49 1.54 6.30
C LYS A 6 -3.40 0.02 6.28
N SER A 7 -3.78 -0.62 7.38
CA SER A 7 -3.83 -2.07 7.50
C SER A 7 -5.13 -2.52 8.18
N GLN A 8 -5.68 -3.65 7.73
CA GLN A 8 -6.90 -4.24 8.26
C GLN A 8 -6.77 -5.78 8.35
N PRO A 9 -7.27 -6.40 9.42
CA PRO A 9 -7.40 -7.85 9.48
C PRO A 9 -8.53 -8.34 8.56
N SER A 10 -8.24 -9.37 7.76
CA SER A 10 -9.19 -10.00 6.84
C SER A 10 -9.09 -11.52 6.94
N GLY A 11 -10.08 -12.14 7.58
CA GLY A 11 -10.32 -13.59 7.51
C GLY A 11 -9.11 -14.53 7.75
N GLY A 12 -8.17 -14.17 8.62
CA GLY A 12 -6.98 -14.99 8.92
C GLY A 12 -5.66 -14.48 8.31
N HIS A 13 -5.68 -13.37 7.59
CA HIS A 13 -4.50 -12.65 7.13
C HIS A 13 -4.64 -11.15 7.37
N TRP A 14 -3.54 -10.41 7.26
CA TRP A 14 -3.51 -8.96 7.31
C TRP A 14 -3.35 -8.40 5.92
N VAL A 15 -4.13 -7.37 5.60
CA VAL A 15 -4.02 -6.64 4.35
C VAL A 15 -3.63 -5.20 4.64
N ALA A 16 -2.64 -4.70 3.90
CA ALA A 16 -2.19 -3.33 3.96
C ALA A 16 -2.23 -2.66 2.58
N TRP A 17 -2.52 -1.37 2.57
CA TRP A 17 -2.50 -0.55 1.36
C TRP A 17 -2.00 0.85 1.69
N LEU A 18 -1.49 1.54 0.67
CA LEU A 18 -1.02 2.92 0.79
C LEU A 18 -2.11 3.88 0.37
N THR A 19 -2.22 5.04 1.01
CA THR A 19 -3.04 6.15 0.55
C THR A 19 -2.18 7.40 0.37
N ALA A 20 -2.46 8.19 -0.67
CA ALA A 20 -1.75 9.44 -0.96
C ALA A 20 -2.73 10.61 -0.80
N GLY A 21 -2.87 11.12 0.43
CA GLY A 21 -3.65 12.34 0.72
C GLY A 21 -5.17 12.20 0.69
N GLY A 22 -5.73 10.98 0.76
CA GLY A 22 -7.17 10.73 0.79
C GLY A 22 -7.53 9.29 1.17
N ALA A 23 -8.81 8.92 1.08
CA ALA A 23 -9.30 7.56 1.34
C ALA A 23 -8.99 6.55 0.21
N ASN A 24 -8.54 7.04 -0.95
CA ASN A 24 -8.28 6.20 -2.11
C ASN A 24 -6.87 5.58 -2.06
N PRO A 25 -6.75 4.28 -2.40
CA PRO A 25 -5.47 3.60 -2.42
C PRO A 25 -4.56 4.17 -3.51
N ALA A 26 -3.33 4.51 -3.13
CA ALA A 26 -2.25 4.92 -4.01
C ALA A 26 -1.73 3.69 -4.75
N GLY A 27 -2.38 3.40 -5.88
CA GLY A 27 -2.18 2.15 -6.63
C GLY A 27 -3.03 1.02 -6.06
N SER A 28 -3.65 0.23 -6.92
CA SER A 28 -4.46 -0.95 -6.56
C SER A 28 -3.62 -2.13 -6.07
N ALA A 29 -2.68 -1.89 -5.15
CA ALA A 29 -1.89 -2.93 -4.53
C ALA A 29 -2.40 -3.19 -3.13
N ILE A 30 -3.01 -4.36 -2.95
CA ILE A 30 -3.34 -4.93 -1.65
C ILE A 30 -2.18 -5.83 -1.25
N LEU A 31 -1.51 -5.52 -0.14
CA LEU A 31 -0.32 -6.22 0.32
C LEU A 31 -0.71 -7.09 1.49
N VAL A 32 -0.71 -8.39 1.25
CA VAL A 32 -1.09 -9.40 2.24
C VAL A 32 0.16 -9.79 3.04
N GLY A 33 0.00 -9.91 4.36
CA GLY A 33 0.98 -10.51 5.26
C GLY A 33 0.29 -11.48 6.20
N GLN A 34 1.01 -12.50 6.68
CA GLN A 34 0.46 -13.38 7.72
C GLN A 34 0.27 -12.63 9.04
N THR A 35 1.12 -11.63 9.28
CA THR A 35 1.04 -10.72 10.43
C THR A 35 0.91 -9.27 9.98
N ARG A 36 0.52 -8.41 10.93
CA ARG A 36 0.41 -6.96 10.71
C ARG A 36 1.76 -6.38 10.28
N GLU A 37 2.84 -6.73 10.97
CA GLU A 37 4.17 -6.20 10.70
C GLU A 37 4.65 -6.57 9.29
N GLU A 38 4.35 -7.79 8.83
CA GLU A 38 4.74 -8.27 7.51
C GLU A 38 3.98 -7.53 6.40
N ALA A 39 2.67 -7.30 6.60
CA ALA A 39 1.86 -6.49 5.68
C ALA A 39 2.35 -5.03 5.63
N GLU A 40 2.70 -4.43 6.77
CA GLU A 40 3.24 -3.08 6.85
C GLU A 40 4.63 -2.97 6.20
N ALA A 41 5.50 -3.98 6.35
CA ALA A 41 6.79 -4.05 5.69
C ALA A 41 6.66 -4.11 4.16
N HIS A 42 5.73 -4.94 3.66
CA HIS A 42 5.40 -4.99 2.24
C HIS A 42 4.88 -3.63 1.74
N ALA A 43 4.01 -2.96 2.50
CA ALA A 43 3.50 -1.63 2.17
C ALA A 43 4.61 -0.58 2.08
N LYS A 44 5.59 -0.63 2.98
CA LYS A 44 6.73 0.28 2.95
C LYS A 44 7.63 0.04 1.73
N LEU A 45 7.91 -1.21 1.39
CA LEU A 45 8.63 -1.59 0.16
C LEU A 45 7.89 -1.15 -1.11
N TRP A 46 6.56 -1.27 -1.11
CA TRP A 46 5.74 -0.80 -2.21
C TRP A 46 5.76 0.73 -2.34
N ALA A 47 5.77 1.46 -1.22
CA ALA A 47 5.86 2.92 -1.22
C ALA A 47 7.18 3.40 -1.86
N ASP A 48 8.28 2.72 -1.53
CA ASP A 48 9.60 3.00 -2.10
C ASP A 48 9.60 2.77 -3.63
N ARG A 49 9.00 1.66 -4.08
CA ARG A 49 8.80 1.39 -5.52
C ARG A 49 7.93 2.43 -6.21
N LEU A 50 6.85 2.92 -5.59
CA LEU A 50 6.01 3.99 -6.15
C LEU A 50 6.75 5.34 -6.21
N GLN A 51 7.72 5.57 -5.32
CA GLN A 51 8.57 6.77 -5.38
C GLN A 51 9.63 6.65 -6.47
N ALA A 52 10.22 5.47 -6.63
CA ALA A 52 11.22 5.19 -7.66
C ALA A 52 10.62 5.12 -9.07
N ASP A 53 9.40 4.61 -9.21
CA ASP A 53 8.75 4.36 -10.50
C ASP A 53 7.42 5.12 -10.61
N ALA A 54 7.48 6.35 -11.12
CA ALA A 54 6.33 7.23 -11.25
C ALA A 54 5.24 6.67 -12.19
N ARG A 55 5.57 5.72 -13.07
CA ARG A 55 4.63 5.05 -13.99
C ARG A 55 3.65 4.10 -13.28
N LEU A 56 3.99 3.68 -12.07
CA LEU A 56 3.11 2.86 -11.22
C LEU A 56 2.05 3.69 -10.48
N ARG A 57 2.21 5.03 -10.44
CA ARG A 57 1.10 5.91 -10.10
C ARG A 57 0.14 5.86 -11.28
N ARG A 58 -0.98 5.13 -11.12
CA ARG A 58 -2.04 5.10 -12.13
C ARG A 58 -2.47 6.55 -12.42
N GLU A 59 -2.01 7.09 -13.54
CA GLU A 59 -2.71 8.12 -14.29
C GLU A 59 -3.78 7.36 -15.09
N ASP A 60 -4.95 7.16 -14.48
CA ASP A 60 -6.16 6.87 -15.25
C ASP A 60 -6.37 8.09 -16.16
N SER A 61 -6.04 7.93 -17.44
CA SER A 61 -6.45 8.85 -18.52
C SER A 61 -7.89 8.58 -18.93
#